data_AF-A0A838EHY1-F1
#
_entry.id   AF-A0A838EHY1-F1
#
_cell.length_a   1.000
_cell.length_b   1.000
_cell.length_c   1.000
_cell.angle_alpha   90.00
_cell.angle_beta   90.00
_cell.angle_gamma   90.00
#
_symmetry.space_group_name_H-M   'P 1'
#
loop_
_entity.id
_entity.type
_entity.pdbx_description
1 polymer ?
#
loop_
_entity_poly.entity_id
_entity_poly.type
_entity_poly.pdbx_seq_one_letter_code
_entity_poly.pdbx_strand_id
1 'polypeptide(L)'
;MDDWKDIKIEGVSRIERVALRSQAIVIGRFPGPSVAVNILEEDTGTYRGMTNMAARDIETREPFWIEGRGKTVMETLEQTILLFLESTHGRKLDHEDVDWKDSRRF
;
A
#
# COMPACT_ATOMS: atom_id res chain seq x y z
N MET A 1 2.51 28.43 -12.41
CA MET A 1 1.56 27.30 -12.50
C MET A 1 1.67 26.64 -11.15
N ASP A 2 0.60 26.66 -10.38
CA ASP A 2 0.66 26.29 -8.96
C ASP A 2 0.76 24.76 -8.84
N ASP A 3 1.81 24.27 -8.19
CA ASP A 3 1.98 22.86 -7.85
C ASP A 3 1.49 22.64 -6.41
N TRP A 4 0.84 21.50 -6.15
CA TRP A 4 0.41 21.14 -4.81
C TRP A 4 1.60 21.01 -3.84
N LYS A 5 2.81 20.75 -4.37
CA LYS A 5 4.07 20.68 -3.62
C LYS A 5 4.46 22.01 -2.97
N ASP A 6 3.98 23.12 -3.51
CA ASP A 6 4.27 24.47 -3.02
C ASP A 6 3.30 24.93 -1.92
N ILE A 7 2.20 24.18 -1.68
CA ILE A 7 1.21 24.52 -0.66
C ILE A 7 1.83 24.37 0.74
N LYS A 8 1.90 25.47 1.49
CA LYS A 8 2.31 25.50 2.90
C LYS A 8 1.14 25.94 3.78
N ILE A 9 0.77 25.10 4.74
CA ILE A 9 -0.31 25.37 5.71
C ILE A 9 0.28 25.17 7.11
N GLU A 10 0.10 26.15 7.99
CA GLU A 10 0.56 26.05 9.38
C GLU A 10 -0.07 24.84 10.07
N GLY A 11 0.75 24.06 10.78
CA GLY A 11 0.32 22.80 11.42
C GLY A 11 0.25 21.59 10.49
N VAL A 12 0.49 21.73 9.19
CA VAL A 12 0.57 20.61 8.23
C VAL A 12 2.03 20.34 7.87
N SER A 13 2.54 19.15 8.20
CA SER A 13 3.93 18.79 7.94
C SER A 13 4.21 18.53 6.47
N ARG A 14 3.30 17.83 5.78
CA ARG A 14 3.38 17.53 4.34
C ARG A 14 2.00 17.24 3.76
N ILE A 15 1.87 17.44 2.46
CA ILE A 15 0.75 16.98 1.64
C ILE A 15 1.27 15.81 0.81
N GLU A 16 0.47 14.76 0.66
CA GLU A 16 0.76 13.65 -0.25
C GLU A 16 -0.37 13.57 -1.27
N ARG A 17 -0.04 13.31 -2.54
CA ARG A 17 -1.04 13.16 -3.60
C ARG A 17 -1.25 11.68 -3.90
N VAL A 18 -2.50 11.22 -3.88
CA VAL A 18 -2.85 9.90 -4.42
C VAL A 18 -2.73 9.96 -5.95
N ALA A 19 -1.67 9.35 -6.50
CA ALA A 19 -1.43 9.26 -7.93
C ALA A 19 -2.25 8.15 -8.59
N LEU A 20 -2.55 7.08 -7.86
CA LEU A 20 -3.39 5.97 -8.31
C LEU A 20 -4.08 5.31 -7.13
N ARG A 21 -5.35 4.96 -7.30
CA ARG A 21 -6.07 4.00 -6.45
C ARG A 21 -6.53 2.85 -7.34
N SER A 22 -6.26 1.62 -6.92
CA SER A 22 -6.54 0.42 -7.69
C SER A 22 -6.92 -0.76 -6.80
N GLN A 23 -7.40 -1.84 -7.41
CA GLN A 23 -7.66 -3.10 -6.72
C GLN A 23 -6.89 -4.22 -7.42
N ALA A 24 -6.12 -4.98 -6.64
CA ALA A 24 -5.50 -6.21 -7.09
C ALA A 24 -6.42 -7.38 -6.74
N ILE A 25 -6.91 -8.09 -7.76
CA ILE A 25 -7.72 -9.29 -7.57
C ILE A 25 -6.76 -10.47 -7.36
N VAL A 26 -6.81 -11.09 -6.18
CA VAL A 26 -5.92 -12.22 -5.85
C VAL A 26 -6.76 -13.37 -5.33
N ILE A 27 -7.04 -14.32 -6.22
CA ILE A 27 -7.94 -15.44 -5.94
C ILE A 27 -7.22 -16.50 -5.09
N GLY A 28 -7.86 -16.92 -4.00
CA GLY A 28 -7.47 -18.12 -3.25
C GLY A 28 -6.29 -17.98 -2.29
N ARG A 29 -5.65 -16.81 -2.20
CA ARG A 29 -4.57 -16.53 -1.23
C ARG A 29 -5.00 -15.80 0.03
N PHE A 30 -6.14 -15.08 -0.01
CA PHE A 30 -6.58 -14.20 1.07
C PHE A 30 -8.03 -14.48 1.45
N PRO A 31 -8.47 -14.04 2.65
CA PRO A 31 -9.88 -14.15 3.06
C PRO A 31 -10.83 -13.28 2.22
N GLY A 32 -10.33 -12.39 1.37
CA GLY A 32 -11.10 -11.54 0.47
C GLY A 32 -10.75 -11.74 -1.01
N PRO A 33 -11.62 -11.29 -1.93
CA PRO A 33 -11.40 -11.43 -3.38
C PRO A 33 -10.35 -10.46 -3.94
N SER A 34 -10.07 -9.37 -3.23
CA SER A 34 -9.16 -8.32 -3.68
C SER A 34 -8.48 -7.57 -2.54
N VAL A 35 -7.39 -6.89 -2.87
CA VAL A 35 -6.63 -5.99 -2.00
C VAL A 35 -6.59 -4.62 -2.66
N ALA A 36 -6.93 -3.57 -1.91
CA ALA A 36 -6.85 -2.21 -2.42
C ALA A 36 -5.40 -1.73 -2.36
N VAL A 37 -4.96 -1.03 -3.41
CA VAL A 37 -3.61 -0.50 -3.53
C VAL A 37 -3.68 0.98 -3.85
N ASN A 38 -3.02 1.81 -3.05
CA ASN A 38 -2.82 3.23 -3.32
C ASN A 38 -1.36 3.48 -3.67
N ILE A 39 -1.14 4.34 -4.66
CA ILE A 39 0.17 4.89 -4.98
C ILE A 39 0.14 6.38 -4.66
N LEU A 40 1.06 6.80 -3.80
CA LEU A 40 1.24 8.16 -3.35
C LEU A 40 2.45 8.76 -4.07
N GLU A 41 2.28 9.95 -4.64
CA GLU A 41 3.40 10.76 -5.10
C GLU A 41 3.96 11.58 -3.94
N GLU A 42 5.26 11.47 -3.75
CA GLU A 42 6.03 12.24 -2.77
C GLU A 42 6.46 13.59 -3.37
N ASP A 43 6.80 14.55 -2.52
CA ASP A 43 7.25 15.89 -2.93
C ASP A 43 8.56 15.86 -3.76
N THR A 44 9.38 14.83 -3.56
CA THR A 44 10.58 14.49 -4.34
C THR A 44 10.31 14.01 -5.77
N GLY A 45 9.04 13.72 -6.12
CA GLY A 45 8.68 13.11 -7.41
C GLY A 45 8.90 11.60 -7.47
N THR A 46 9.19 10.95 -6.34
CA THR A 46 9.14 9.49 -6.20
C THR A 46 7.73 9.03 -5.82
N TYR A 47 7.51 7.72 -5.91
CA TYR A 47 6.22 7.12 -5.61
C TYR A 47 6.38 6.04 -4.55
N ARG A 48 5.38 5.97 -3.68
CA ARG A 48 5.25 4.96 -2.64
C ARG A 48 3.90 4.26 -2.74
N GLY A 49 3.92 2.95 -2.79
CA GLY A 49 2.71 2.14 -2.86
C GLY A 49 2.42 1.45 -1.54
N MET A 50 1.14 1.36 -1.20
CA MET A 50 0.66 0.73 0.02
C MET A 50 -0.55 -0.13 -0.30
N THR A 51 -0.73 -1.22 0.44
CA THR A 51 -1.95 -2.02 0.47
C THR A 51 -2.82 -1.63 1.66
N ASN A 52 -4.13 -1.94 1.56
CA ASN A 52 -5.04 -1.84 2.70
C ASN A 52 -4.96 -3.06 3.64
N MET A 53 -4.11 -4.02 3.33
CA MET A 53 -3.97 -5.27 4.07
C MET A 53 -2.50 -5.61 4.26
N ALA A 54 -2.14 -6.06 5.45
CA ALA A 54 -0.86 -6.67 5.76
C ALA A 54 -1.05 -8.13 6.19
N ALA A 55 -0.14 -9.00 5.77
CA ALA A 55 -0.02 -10.33 6.35
C ALA A 55 0.68 -10.21 7.72
N ARG A 56 0.24 -10.98 8.71
CA ARG A 56 0.96 -11.13 9.97
C ARG A 56 2.15 -12.05 9.80
N ASP A 57 3.26 -11.73 10.44
CA ASP A 57 4.40 -12.62 10.53
C ASP A 57 4.04 -13.92 11.29
N ILE A 58 4.67 -15.03 10.92
CA ILE A 58 4.34 -16.35 11.46
C ILE A 58 4.79 -16.50 12.91
N GLU A 59 5.97 -15.95 13.24
CA GLU A 59 6.59 -16.13 14.55
C GLU A 59 6.11 -15.07 15.55
N THR A 60 6.10 -13.81 15.12
CA THR A 60 5.80 -12.66 15.98
C THR A 60 4.33 -12.29 16.01
N ARG A 61 3.52 -12.74 15.03
CA ARG A 61 2.11 -12.37 14.82
C ARG A 61 1.87 -10.86 14.58
N GLU A 62 2.94 -10.08 14.44
CA GLU A 62 2.87 -8.66 14.10
C GLU A 62 2.56 -8.46 12.62
N PRO A 63 1.76 -7.45 12.25
CA PRO A 63 1.43 -7.19 10.85
C PRO A 63 2.62 -6.59 10.11
N PHE A 64 2.99 -7.20 8.98
CA PHE A 64 4.07 -6.71 8.13
C PHE A 64 3.54 -5.79 7.03
N TRP A 65 3.56 -4.49 7.31
CA TRP A 65 3.13 -3.45 6.37
C TRP A 65 4.18 -3.20 5.31
N ILE A 66 4.01 -3.87 4.17
CA ILE A 66 4.85 -3.70 2.98
C ILE A 66 4.56 -2.36 2.29
N GLU A 67 5.63 -1.70 1.84
CA GLU A 67 5.56 -0.55 0.95
C GLU A 67 6.40 -0.82 -0.32
N GLY A 68 5.82 -0.60 -1.49
CA GLY A 68 6.59 -0.52 -2.74
C GLY A 68 7.13 0.90 -2.97
N ARG A 69 8.23 1.03 -3.69
CA ARG A 69 8.90 2.29 -4.01
C ARG A 69 9.43 2.32 -5.44
N GLY A 70 9.07 3.33 -6.21
CA GLY A 70 9.53 3.45 -7.60
C GLY A 70 9.64 4.89 -8.07
N LYS A 71 10.16 5.05 -9.30
CA LYS A 71 10.23 6.33 -9.99
C LYS A 71 9.00 6.60 -10.83
N THR A 72 8.17 5.59 -11.06
CA THR A 72 6.89 5.71 -11.78
C THR A 72 5.75 5.06 -11.02
N VAL A 73 4.53 5.49 -11.31
CA VAL A 73 3.31 4.89 -10.73
C VAL A 73 3.24 3.38 -11.01
N MET A 74 3.53 2.97 -12.24
CA MET A 74 3.39 1.56 -12.66
C MET A 74 4.44 0.65 -12.04
N GLU A 75 5.71 1.08 -12.02
CA GLU A 75 6.80 0.37 -11.34
C GLU A 75 6.46 0.18 -9.85
N THR A 76 5.96 1.25 -9.21
CA THR A 76 5.60 1.21 -7.79
C THR A 76 4.42 0.27 -7.54
N LEU A 77 3.42 0.28 -8.42
CA LEU A 77 2.28 -0.63 -8.33
C LEU A 77 2.71 -2.10 -8.43
N GLU A 78 3.51 -2.43 -9.44
CA GLU A 78 4.04 -3.78 -9.64
C GLU A 78 4.83 -4.24 -8.42
N GLN A 79 5.78 -3.43 -7.96
CA GLN A 79 6.61 -3.78 -6.80
C GLN A 79 5.77 -3.93 -5.52
N THR A 80 4.78 -3.06 -5.30
CA THR A 80 3.90 -3.14 -4.13
C THR A 80 3.15 -4.47 -4.11
N ILE A 81 2.59 -4.88 -5.25
CA ILE A 81 1.86 -6.14 -5.35
C ILE A 81 2.80 -7.33 -5.17
N LEU A 82 3.98 -7.32 -5.79
CA LEU A 82 4.96 -8.39 -5.67
C LEU A 82 5.41 -8.59 -4.22
N LEU A 83 5.89 -7.53 -3.57
CA LEU A 83 6.34 -7.59 -2.17
C LEU A 83 5.19 -8.00 -1.23
N PHE A 84 3.98 -7.53 -1.50
CA PHE A 84 2.82 -7.92 -0.72
C PHE A 84 2.51 -9.42 -0.86
N LEU A 85 2.56 -9.97 -2.08
CA LEU A 85 2.42 -11.41 -2.29
C LEU A 85 3.56 -12.20 -1.63
N GLU A 86 4.79 -11.70 -1.67
CA GLU A 86 5.94 -12.31 -1.01
C GLU A 86 5.80 -12.36 0.52
N SER A 87 5.20 -11.34 1.14
CA SER A 87 4.91 -11.33 2.58
C SER A 87 4.01 -12.47 3.04
N THR A 88 3.28 -13.10 2.11
CA THR A 88 2.48 -14.27 2.40
C THR A 88 3.32 -15.53 2.49
N HIS A 89 4.59 -15.54 2.08
CA HIS A 89 5.41 -16.75 1.97
C HIS A 89 4.73 -17.90 1.21
N GLY A 90 3.82 -17.59 0.28
CA GLY A 90 3.08 -18.56 -0.51
C GLY A 90 1.95 -19.30 0.23
N ARG A 91 1.69 -19.00 1.50
CA ARG A 91 0.56 -19.59 2.24
C ARG A 91 -0.76 -18.91 1.89
N LYS A 92 -1.85 -19.66 2.08
CA LYS A 92 -3.21 -19.13 2.11
C LYS A 92 -3.44 -18.51 3.49
N LEU A 93 -3.84 -17.24 3.52
CA LEU A 93 -4.15 -16.52 4.74
C LEU A 93 -5.64 -16.66 5.07
N ASP A 94 -5.94 -16.72 6.37
CA ASP A 94 -7.29 -16.55 6.90
C ASP A 94 -7.48 -15.14 7.49
N HIS A 95 -8.62 -14.91 8.14
CA HIS A 95 -8.93 -13.62 8.75
C HIS A 95 -8.05 -13.27 9.96
N GLU A 96 -7.50 -14.26 10.67
CA GLU A 96 -6.65 -14.05 11.85
C GLU A 96 -5.20 -13.76 11.45
N ASP A 97 -4.81 -14.16 10.24
CA ASP A 97 -3.50 -13.97 9.65
C ASP A 97 -3.26 -12.60 9.01
N VAL A 98 -4.27 -11.72 9.00
CA VAL A 98 -4.19 -10.43 8.33
C VAL A 98 -4.57 -9.28 9.25
N ASP A 99 -4.08 -8.10 8.91
CA ASP A 99 -4.51 -6.84 9.49
C ASP A 99 -4.96 -5.91 8.35
N TRP A 100 -6.02 -5.14 8.60
CA TRP A 100 -6.66 -4.30 7.60
C TRP A 100 -6.59 -2.84 8.02
N LYS A 101 -6.18 -1.97 7.10
CA LYS A 101 -6.32 -0.53 7.28
C LYS A 101 -7.80 -0.16 7.27
N ASP A 102 -8.18 0.76 8.15
CA ASP A 102 -9.53 1.33 8.16
C ASP A 102 -9.88 1.88 6.77
N SER A 103 -10.92 1.35 6.16
CA SER A 103 -11.35 1.69 4.80
C SER A 103 -11.81 3.13 4.65
N ARG A 104 -12.10 3.84 5.75
CA ARG A 104 -12.40 5.29 5.73
C ARG A 104 -11.13 6.14 5.59
N ARG A 105 -9.97 5.55 5.87
CA ARG A 105 -8.66 6.20 5.87
C ARG A 105 -7.75 5.69 4.76
N PHE A 106 -8.23 4.75 3.93
CA PHE A 106 -7.48 4.12 2.86
C PHE A 106 -8.12 4.34 1.49
#